data_AF-A0A9Q9CN43-F1
#
_entry.id   AF-A0A9Q9CN43-F1
#
_cell.length_a   1.000
_cell.length_b   1.000
_cell.length_c   1.000
_cell.angle_alpha   90.00
_cell.angle_beta   90.00
_cell.angle_gamma   90.00
#
_symmetry.space_group_name_H-M   'P 1'
#
loop_
_entity.id
_entity.type
_entity.pdbx_description
1 polymer ?
#
loop_
_entity_poly.entity_id
_entity_poly.type
_entity_poly.pdbx_seq_one_letter_code
_entity_poly.pdbx_strand_id
1 'polypeptide(L)'
;MIKFNNRTNLMEAIEFNYLLNDVKDPNLYRDVYPYDEIPKVTFNHTRVPIRMPDDIFITDTSFRDGQQSRAPYTVDQMVTLYEMLHRLGGPQGKIRQSEFFLYSKKDREAVYRCLELDYEFPEITAWIRANKDDFQLVHEMGLKETGILVSCSDYHIFKKLKMTRKEAFDHYLGIVKQALEVGIIPRCHLEDITRADFYGFVVPFAMALKSLSNESGVPIKVRACDTMGYGVTYPGAALPRSVQGIIFGLNHHAQIPSEQIEWHGHNDFYKAVNNSSNAWLYGASGVNCTMLGIGERTGNTPLEAMVFEYAQLKGTLDGMDPTVITEIASYYEHEIGYKVASNTPFVGKNFNVTRAGIHADGLLKNEEIYNIFDTDKFLNRPPLVSISAHSGLAGIAHWVNSYYQLKEEEAVDKNSALVCRLKRFVDQEFEQGRIGIMSDEELANYVEFLKSNGGVL
;
A
#
# COMPACT_ATOMS: atom_id res chain seq x y z
N MET A 1 31.64 -11.34 -18.24
CA MET A 1 32.31 -10.06 -17.89
C MET A 1 32.31 -9.89 -16.37
N ILE A 2 33.41 -9.39 -15.78
CA ILE A 2 33.53 -9.10 -14.33
C ILE A 2 33.62 -7.59 -14.11
N LYS A 3 33.04 -7.07 -13.03
CA LYS A 3 33.08 -5.64 -12.67
C LYS A 3 33.25 -5.47 -11.16
N PHE A 4 34.03 -4.47 -10.76
CA PHE A 4 34.13 -4.08 -9.35
C PHE A 4 32.85 -3.37 -8.89
N ASN A 5 32.25 -3.84 -7.81
CA ASN A 5 31.05 -3.26 -7.22
C ASN A 5 31.43 -2.40 -6.01
N ASN A 6 31.22 -1.09 -6.12
CA ASN A 6 31.58 -0.12 -5.06
C ASN A 6 30.76 -0.30 -3.77
N ARG A 7 29.61 -0.98 -3.82
CA ARG A 7 28.79 -1.22 -2.65
C ARG A 7 29.29 -2.40 -1.82
N THR A 8 29.81 -3.44 -2.48
CA THR A 8 30.34 -4.64 -1.81
C THR A 8 31.86 -4.64 -1.68
N ASN A 9 32.55 -3.76 -2.43
CA ASN A 9 34.00 -3.68 -2.56
C ASN A 9 34.64 -4.97 -3.12
N LEU A 10 33.92 -5.68 -4.00
CA LEU A 10 34.34 -6.96 -4.58
C LEU A 10 34.20 -6.95 -6.12
N MET A 11 34.97 -7.83 -6.78
CA MET A 11 34.76 -8.16 -8.19
C MET A 11 33.57 -9.11 -8.32
N GLU A 12 32.58 -8.73 -9.11
CA GLU A 12 31.34 -9.50 -9.31
C GLU A 12 31.17 -9.88 -10.78
N ALA A 13 30.60 -11.07 -11.01
CA ALA A 13 30.15 -11.47 -12.34
C ALA A 13 28.88 -10.70 -12.69
N ILE A 14 28.86 -10.06 -13.87
CA ILE A 14 27.74 -9.20 -14.30
C ILE A 14 27.14 -9.62 -15.64
N GLU A 15 27.66 -10.67 -16.27
CA GLU A 15 27.15 -11.18 -17.53
C GLU A 15 26.35 -12.44 -17.28
N PHE A 16 25.03 -12.31 -17.40
CA PHE A 16 24.09 -13.41 -17.31
C PHE A 16 23.40 -13.56 -18.66
N ASN A 17 23.56 -14.71 -19.31
CA ASN A 17 22.90 -14.97 -20.59
C ASN A 17 21.65 -15.82 -20.34
N TYR A 18 20.52 -15.15 -20.14
CA TYR A 18 19.20 -15.78 -20.07
C TYR A 18 18.48 -15.57 -21.40
N LEU A 19 18.24 -16.66 -22.11
CA LEU A 19 17.51 -16.65 -23.37
C LEU A 19 16.03 -16.92 -23.13
N LEU A 20 15.17 -16.31 -23.95
CA LEU A 20 13.77 -16.64 -23.99
C LEU A 20 13.63 -18.14 -24.29
N ASN A 21 12.94 -18.85 -23.40
CA ASN A 21 12.60 -20.25 -23.58
C ASN A 21 11.19 -20.33 -24.19
N ASP A 22 11.10 -20.34 -25.52
CA ASP A 22 9.84 -20.48 -26.23
C ASP A 22 9.42 -21.96 -26.27
N VAL A 23 8.39 -22.28 -25.50
CA VAL A 23 7.91 -23.66 -25.30
C VAL A 23 6.60 -23.89 -26.05
N LYS A 24 6.38 -25.12 -26.50
CA LYS A 24 5.13 -25.52 -27.17
C LYS A 24 3.94 -25.59 -26.20
N ASP A 25 4.17 -26.13 -25.01
CA ASP A 25 3.14 -26.36 -24.00
C ASP A 25 3.40 -25.48 -22.75
N PRO A 26 2.35 -24.93 -22.11
CA PRO A 26 2.50 -24.02 -20.98
C PRO A 26 3.00 -24.73 -19.73
N ASN A 27 3.97 -24.11 -19.03
CA ASN A 27 4.33 -24.46 -17.67
C ASN A 27 3.45 -23.72 -16.66
N LEU A 28 2.40 -24.40 -16.22
CA LEU A 28 1.46 -23.87 -15.21
C LEU A 28 1.90 -24.14 -13.77
N TYR A 29 3.09 -24.74 -13.55
CA TYR A 29 3.59 -25.10 -12.23
C TYR A 29 2.55 -25.88 -11.39
N ARG A 30 1.92 -26.91 -11.96
CA ARG A 30 0.77 -27.60 -11.33
C ARG A 30 1.08 -28.24 -9.97
N ASP A 31 2.33 -28.61 -9.73
CA ASP A 31 2.74 -29.12 -8.42
C ASP A 31 2.74 -28.03 -7.35
N VAL A 32 2.92 -26.76 -7.75
CA VAL A 32 2.92 -25.58 -6.86
C VAL A 32 1.54 -24.91 -6.81
N TYR A 33 0.84 -24.86 -7.95
CA TYR A 33 -0.50 -24.29 -8.11
C TYR A 33 -1.53 -25.33 -8.60
N PRO A 34 -1.80 -26.37 -7.79
CA PRO A 34 -2.98 -27.20 -7.99
C PRO A 34 -4.24 -26.32 -7.91
N TYR A 35 -5.28 -26.66 -8.67
CA TYR A 35 -6.51 -25.85 -8.70
C TYR A 35 -7.44 -26.16 -7.53
N ASP A 36 -7.42 -27.41 -7.07
CA ASP A 36 -8.27 -28.01 -6.05
C ASP A 36 -7.59 -28.14 -4.67
N GLU A 37 -6.33 -27.70 -4.55
CA GLU A 37 -5.62 -27.60 -3.28
C GLU A 37 -5.08 -26.16 -3.06
N ILE A 38 -4.67 -25.86 -1.83
CA ILE A 38 -4.01 -24.59 -1.51
C ILE A 38 -2.61 -24.55 -2.15
N PRO A 39 -2.22 -23.43 -2.81
CA PRO A 39 -0.90 -23.31 -3.43
C PRO A 39 0.26 -23.56 -2.47
N LYS A 40 1.19 -24.42 -2.89
CA LYS A 40 2.31 -24.91 -2.08
C LYS A 40 3.48 -23.93 -2.11
N VAL A 41 4.23 -23.86 -1.03
CA VAL A 41 5.49 -23.11 -0.98
C VAL A 41 6.63 -24.12 -1.07
N THR A 42 7.43 -24.03 -2.13
CA THR A 42 8.61 -24.88 -2.32
C THR A 42 9.86 -24.13 -1.90
N PHE A 43 10.87 -24.87 -1.45
CA PHE A 43 12.14 -24.33 -1.00
C PHE A 43 13.27 -24.95 -1.82
N ASN A 44 14.14 -24.11 -2.35
CA ASN A 44 15.39 -24.54 -2.97
C ASN A 44 16.61 -24.15 -2.11
N HIS A 45 16.36 -23.55 -0.94
CA HIS A 45 17.35 -23.07 0.03
C HIS A 45 18.36 -22.05 -0.53
N THR A 46 18.10 -21.51 -1.71
CA THR A 46 18.92 -20.44 -2.29
C THR A 46 18.67 -19.15 -1.50
N ARG A 47 19.76 -18.54 -1.03
CA ARG A 47 19.71 -17.26 -0.31
C ARG A 47 20.26 -16.16 -1.21
N VAL A 48 19.53 -15.07 -1.32
CA VAL A 48 19.98 -13.84 -1.98
C VAL A 48 20.36 -12.81 -0.92
N PRO A 49 21.37 -11.96 -1.17
CA PRO A 49 21.79 -10.94 -0.21
C PRO A 49 20.75 -9.81 -0.13
N ILE A 50 20.59 -9.24 1.07
CA ILE A 50 19.85 -7.97 1.26
C ILE A 50 20.62 -6.86 0.52
N ARG A 51 19.92 -6.05 -0.25
CA ARG A 51 20.48 -4.99 -1.10
C ARG A 51 19.56 -3.76 -1.18
N MET A 52 19.07 -3.30 -0.03
CA MET A 52 18.16 -2.16 0.05
C MET A 52 18.71 -0.91 -0.66
N PRO A 53 17.99 -0.24 -1.57
CA PRO A 53 18.53 0.95 -2.23
C PRO A 53 18.64 2.15 -1.28
N ASP A 54 19.41 3.17 -1.68
CA ASP A 54 19.64 4.36 -0.85
C ASP A 54 18.33 5.14 -0.65
N ASP A 55 17.53 5.26 -1.71
CA ASP A 55 16.19 5.84 -1.73
C ASP A 55 15.12 4.77 -2.02
N ILE A 56 14.13 4.72 -1.13
CA ILE A 56 12.92 3.91 -1.27
C ILE A 56 11.70 4.84 -1.16
N PHE A 57 10.63 4.51 -1.85
CA PHE A 57 9.43 5.33 -1.91
C PHE A 57 8.16 4.49 -2.17
N ILE A 58 7.03 5.13 -1.93
CA ILE A 58 5.69 4.60 -2.15
C ILE A 58 5.12 5.22 -3.42
N THR A 59 4.49 4.40 -4.25
CA THR A 59 3.68 4.85 -5.39
C THR A 59 2.22 4.56 -5.07
N ASP A 60 1.38 5.58 -4.97
CA ASP A 60 -0.05 5.45 -4.77
C ASP A 60 -0.73 4.95 -6.06
N THR A 61 -1.69 4.05 -5.90
CA THR A 61 -2.53 3.52 -6.98
C THR A 61 -4.01 3.57 -6.62
N SER A 62 -4.40 4.44 -5.68
CA SER A 62 -5.77 4.49 -5.14
C SER A 62 -6.79 4.93 -6.17
N PHE A 63 -6.43 5.86 -7.07
CA PHE A 63 -7.28 6.34 -8.15
C PHE A 63 -7.32 5.41 -9.37
N ARG A 64 -6.56 4.30 -9.30
CA ARG A 64 -6.50 3.24 -10.32
C ARG A 64 -6.99 1.91 -9.74
N ASP A 65 -6.15 1.17 -9.01
CA ASP A 65 -6.50 -0.14 -8.43
C ASP A 65 -7.57 0.01 -7.34
N GLY A 66 -7.35 0.95 -6.42
CA GLY A 66 -8.24 1.16 -5.29
C GLY A 66 -9.69 1.39 -5.72
N GLN A 67 -9.89 2.22 -6.73
CA GLN A 67 -11.21 2.53 -7.28
C GLN A 67 -11.93 1.30 -7.87
N GLN A 68 -11.23 0.25 -8.33
CA GLN A 68 -11.90 -0.93 -8.94
C GLN A 68 -12.78 -1.70 -7.94
N SER A 69 -12.49 -1.59 -6.65
CA SER A 69 -13.21 -2.28 -5.57
C SER A 69 -14.46 -1.53 -5.06
N ARG A 70 -14.78 -0.37 -5.62
CA ARG A 70 -15.77 0.55 -5.05
C ARG A 70 -16.50 1.37 -6.10
N ALA A 71 -17.51 2.12 -5.64
CA ALA A 71 -18.13 3.15 -6.46
C ALA A 71 -17.07 4.16 -6.94
N PRO A 72 -17.10 4.60 -8.22
CA PRO A 72 -16.12 5.55 -8.74
C PRO A 72 -16.12 6.87 -7.96
N TYR A 73 -14.93 7.41 -7.65
CA TYR A 73 -14.81 8.70 -6.97
C TYR A 73 -15.39 9.84 -7.81
N THR A 74 -15.86 10.90 -7.16
CA THR A 74 -16.08 12.18 -7.82
C THR A 74 -14.75 12.88 -8.10
N VAL A 75 -14.75 13.89 -8.97
CA VAL A 75 -13.55 14.70 -9.23
C VAL A 75 -13.06 15.36 -7.94
N ASP A 76 -13.97 15.99 -7.19
CA ASP A 76 -13.61 16.67 -5.93
C ASP A 76 -13.04 15.70 -4.88
N GLN A 77 -13.54 14.47 -4.82
CA GLN A 77 -12.99 13.42 -3.95
C GLN A 77 -11.56 13.06 -4.35
N MET A 78 -11.28 12.91 -5.65
CA MET A 78 -9.92 12.62 -6.11
C MET A 78 -8.95 13.76 -5.79
N VAL A 79 -9.36 15.00 -6.07
CA VAL A 79 -8.53 16.20 -5.80
C VAL A 79 -8.23 16.32 -4.30
N THR A 80 -9.25 16.21 -3.45
CA THR A 80 -9.10 16.30 -1.99
C THR A 80 -8.15 15.23 -1.46
N LEU A 81 -8.32 13.98 -1.90
CA LEU A 81 -7.44 12.88 -1.51
C LEU A 81 -6.01 13.05 -2.05
N TYR A 82 -5.84 13.64 -3.24
CA TYR A 82 -4.53 13.93 -3.81
C TYR A 82 -3.77 15.01 -3.02
N GLU A 83 -4.47 16.05 -2.53
CA GLU A 83 -3.90 17.03 -1.61
C GLU A 83 -3.48 16.40 -0.27
N MET A 84 -4.27 15.46 0.25
CA MET A 84 -3.90 14.68 1.43
C MET A 84 -2.67 13.80 1.18
N LEU A 85 -2.58 13.14 0.01
CA LEU A 85 -1.40 12.35 -0.36
C LEU A 85 -0.14 13.23 -0.48
N HIS A 86 -0.26 14.45 -1.01
CA HIS A 86 0.85 15.41 -1.04
C HIS A 86 1.37 15.73 0.36
N ARG A 87 0.46 16.11 1.28
CA ARG A 87 0.82 16.40 2.69
C ARG A 87 1.43 15.18 3.38
N LEU A 88 0.80 14.01 3.23
CA LEU A 88 1.29 12.75 3.82
C LEU A 88 2.67 12.38 3.28
N GLY A 89 2.92 12.55 1.97
CA GLY A 89 4.18 12.22 1.31
C GLY A 89 5.35 13.13 1.70
N GLY A 90 5.06 14.33 2.19
CA GLY A 90 6.04 15.28 2.69
C GLY A 90 6.95 15.89 1.61
N PRO A 91 7.81 16.84 1.99
CA PRO A 91 8.67 17.56 1.05
C PRO A 91 9.75 16.69 0.39
N GLN A 92 10.05 15.50 0.93
CA GLN A 92 10.98 14.55 0.31
C GLN A 92 10.28 13.59 -0.66
N GLY A 93 8.97 13.76 -0.92
CA GLY A 93 8.22 13.01 -1.92
C GLY A 93 8.24 11.50 -1.69
N LYS A 94 8.01 11.06 -0.45
CA LYS A 94 8.04 9.62 -0.11
C LYS A 94 6.80 8.87 -0.57
N ILE A 95 5.71 9.58 -0.81
CA ILE A 95 4.70 9.18 -1.79
C ILE A 95 5.09 9.87 -3.09
N ARG A 96 5.81 9.14 -3.95
CA ARG A 96 6.53 9.70 -5.10
C ARG A 96 5.64 9.91 -6.31
N GLN A 97 4.75 8.96 -6.57
CA GLN A 97 3.88 8.97 -7.75
C GLN A 97 2.46 8.56 -7.34
N SER A 98 1.45 9.04 -8.07
CA SER A 98 0.06 8.61 -7.94
C SER A 98 -0.49 8.26 -9.32
N GLU A 99 -1.16 7.12 -9.43
CA GLU A 99 -1.62 6.55 -10.68
C GLU A 99 -3.13 6.76 -10.89
N PHE A 100 -3.48 7.32 -12.04
CA PHE A 100 -4.87 7.64 -12.43
C PHE A 100 -5.31 6.87 -13.68
N PHE A 101 -6.60 6.60 -13.79
CA PHE A 101 -7.20 6.23 -15.07
C PHE A 101 -7.42 7.45 -15.96
N LEU A 102 -7.42 7.25 -17.28
CA LEU A 102 -7.72 8.31 -18.26
C LEU A 102 -8.97 8.02 -19.11
N TYR A 103 -9.74 6.99 -18.77
CA TYR A 103 -10.77 6.45 -19.66
C TYR A 103 -11.97 7.38 -19.81
N SER A 104 -12.52 7.92 -18.71
CA SER A 104 -13.69 8.79 -18.77
C SER A 104 -13.31 10.28 -18.80
N LYS A 105 -14.23 11.13 -19.24
CA LYS A 105 -14.06 12.60 -19.15
C LYS A 105 -13.84 13.03 -17.70
N LYS A 106 -14.49 12.36 -16.75
CA LYS A 106 -14.37 12.61 -15.32
C LYS A 106 -12.96 12.32 -14.80
N ASP A 107 -12.38 11.19 -15.21
CA ASP A 107 -11.03 10.82 -14.76
C ASP A 107 -9.99 11.81 -15.33
N ARG A 108 -10.16 12.24 -16.60
CA ARG A 108 -9.30 13.25 -17.20
C ARG A 108 -9.44 14.62 -16.53
N GLU A 109 -10.66 15.03 -16.19
CA GLU A 109 -10.92 16.25 -15.43
C GLU A 109 -10.22 16.23 -14.07
N ALA A 110 -10.27 15.10 -13.36
CA ALA A 110 -9.55 14.94 -12.10
C ALA A 110 -8.03 15.09 -12.28
N VAL A 111 -7.46 14.48 -13.32
CA VAL A 111 -6.03 14.65 -13.63
C VAL A 111 -5.69 16.12 -13.91
N TYR A 112 -6.47 16.83 -14.73
CA TYR A 112 -6.22 18.25 -14.99
C TYR A 112 -6.25 19.09 -13.71
N ARG A 113 -7.27 18.90 -12.87
CA ARG A 113 -7.38 19.64 -11.60
C ARG A 113 -6.27 19.31 -10.62
N CYS A 114 -5.80 18.06 -10.58
CA CYS A 114 -4.65 17.70 -9.75
C CYS A 114 -3.34 18.30 -10.30
N LEU A 115 -3.16 18.37 -11.63
CA LEU A 115 -2.00 19.02 -12.25
C LEU A 115 -1.98 20.54 -11.98
N GLU A 116 -3.15 21.20 -11.94
CA GLU A 116 -3.28 22.63 -11.65
C GLU A 116 -2.84 23.01 -10.22
N LEU A 117 -2.73 22.04 -9.30
CA LEU A 117 -2.19 22.26 -7.95
C LEU A 117 -0.67 22.50 -7.94
N ASP A 118 0.03 22.19 -9.04
CA ASP A 118 1.47 22.43 -9.23
C ASP A 118 2.36 21.82 -8.13
N TYR A 119 1.99 20.62 -7.65
CA TYR A 119 2.80 19.88 -6.69
C TYR A 119 3.94 19.13 -7.39
N GLU A 120 5.14 19.17 -6.78
CA GLU A 120 6.27 18.34 -7.23
C GLU A 120 5.99 16.84 -7.02
N PHE A 121 5.36 16.49 -5.89
CA PHE A 121 4.97 15.12 -5.54
C PHE A 121 3.56 15.05 -4.94
N PRO A 122 2.82 13.94 -5.13
CA PRO A 122 3.18 12.82 -5.98
C PRO A 122 3.06 13.15 -7.46
N GLU A 123 4.05 12.75 -8.27
CA GLU A 123 4.00 12.88 -9.72
C GLU A 123 2.81 12.09 -10.27
N ILE A 124 2.01 12.73 -11.13
CA ILE A 124 0.84 12.08 -11.72
C ILE A 124 1.28 11.18 -12.87
N THR A 125 0.85 9.91 -12.80
CA THR A 125 1.08 8.90 -13.84
C THR A 125 -0.24 8.30 -14.29
N ALA A 126 -0.25 7.74 -15.50
CA ALA A 126 -1.47 7.17 -16.07
C ALA A 126 -1.44 5.64 -16.12
N TRP A 127 -2.62 5.07 -16.26
CA TRP A 127 -2.82 3.70 -16.72
C TRP A 127 -3.76 3.68 -17.94
N ILE A 128 -3.28 3.14 -19.05
CA ILE A 128 -4.02 3.09 -20.32
C ILE A 128 -3.95 1.71 -20.97
N ARG A 129 -4.68 1.51 -22.07
CA ARG A 129 -4.50 0.33 -22.91
C ARG A 129 -3.26 0.52 -23.78
N ALA A 130 -2.67 -0.59 -24.17
CA ALA A 130 -1.45 -0.65 -24.96
C ALA A 130 -1.69 -0.35 -26.46
N ASN A 131 -1.98 0.91 -26.82
CA ASN A 131 -2.08 1.35 -28.22
C ASN A 131 -1.57 2.79 -28.40
N LYS A 132 -1.25 3.14 -29.66
CA LYS A 132 -0.65 4.43 -30.02
C LYS A 132 -1.53 5.63 -29.70
N ASP A 133 -2.84 5.52 -29.93
CA ASP A 133 -3.79 6.62 -29.69
C ASP A 133 -3.89 6.96 -28.20
N ASP A 134 -3.91 5.94 -27.34
CA ASP A 134 -3.92 6.13 -25.90
C ASP A 134 -2.57 6.72 -25.40
N PHE A 135 -1.42 6.37 -26.00
CA PHE A 135 -0.13 7.02 -25.67
C PHE A 135 -0.12 8.50 -26.05
N GLN A 136 -0.67 8.84 -27.21
CA GLN A 136 -0.80 10.22 -27.65
C GLN A 136 -1.66 11.04 -26.68
N LEU A 137 -2.76 10.45 -26.17
CA LEU A 137 -3.58 11.08 -25.13
C LEU A 137 -2.78 11.38 -23.85
N VAL A 138 -1.97 10.44 -23.36
CA VAL A 138 -1.11 10.65 -22.18
C VAL A 138 -0.15 11.83 -22.41
N HIS A 139 0.47 11.89 -23.59
CA HIS A 139 1.38 12.96 -23.95
C HIS A 139 0.69 14.33 -24.04
N GLU A 140 -0.49 14.39 -24.68
CA GLU A 140 -1.29 15.61 -24.80
C GLU A 140 -1.78 16.14 -23.45
N MET A 141 -1.99 15.25 -22.48
CA MET A 141 -2.31 15.61 -21.10
C MET A 141 -1.09 16.10 -20.29
N GLY A 142 0.10 16.12 -20.89
CA GLY A 142 1.33 16.58 -20.24
C GLY A 142 1.96 15.56 -19.27
N LEU A 143 1.49 14.31 -19.28
CA LEU A 143 2.03 13.26 -18.42
C LEU A 143 3.28 12.64 -19.05
N LYS A 144 4.31 12.38 -18.22
CA LYS A 144 5.60 11.84 -18.68
C LYS A 144 5.64 10.32 -18.73
N GLU A 145 4.79 9.66 -17.95
CA GLU A 145 4.88 8.23 -17.69
C GLU A 145 3.49 7.57 -17.70
N THR A 146 3.41 6.37 -18.26
CA THR A 146 2.19 5.55 -18.19
C THR A 146 2.50 4.07 -18.00
N GLY A 147 1.57 3.41 -17.31
CA GLY A 147 1.55 1.96 -17.16
C GLY A 147 1.15 1.23 -18.43
N ILE A 148 1.88 0.15 -18.71
CA ILE A 148 1.63 -0.81 -19.79
C ILE A 148 1.54 -2.20 -19.16
N LEU A 149 0.41 -2.89 -19.37
CA LEU A 149 0.23 -4.27 -18.95
C LEU A 149 1.10 -5.21 -19.78
N VAL A 150 1.88 -6.07 -19.13
CA VAL A 150 2.70 -7.11 -19.74
C VAL A 150 2.45 -8.43 -19.00
N SER A 151 1.55 -9.27 -19.53
CA SER A 151 1.31 -10.59 -18.94
C SER A 151 2.50 -11.52 -19.14
N CYS A 152 3.07 -12.02 -18.05
CA CYS A 152 4.31 -12.81 -18.10
C CYS A 152 4.15 -14.28 -17.69
N SER A 153 3.02 -14.68 -17.09
CA SER A 153 2.76 -16.08 -16.76
C SER A 153 2.18 -16.87 -17.92
N ASP A 154 2.48 -18.17 -17.98
CA ASP A 154 1.94 -19.06 -19.01
C ASP A 154 0.42 -19.25 -18.89
N TYR A 155 -0.15 -18.97 -17.71
CA TYR A 155 -1.61 -18.85 -17.57
C TYR A 155 -2.15 -17.76 -18.49
N HIS A 156 -1.53 -16.58 -18.47
CA HIS A 156 -1.99 -15.47 -19.28
C HIS A 156 -1.58 -15.63 -20.75
N ILE A 157 -0.31 -15.94 -21.02
CA ILE A 157 0.21 -16.05 -22.38
C ILE A 157 -0.57 -17.11 -23.18
N PHE A 158 -0.68 -18.33 -22.66
CA PHE A 158 -1.29 -19.43 -23.41
C PHE A 158 -2.80 -19.53 -23.23
N LYS A 159 -3.35 -19.23 -22.04
CA LYS A 159 -4.81 -19.40 -21.81
C LYS A 159 -5.62 -18.16 -22.11
N LYS A 160 -5.14 -16.96 -21.78
CA LYS A 160 -5.83 -15.68 -21.99
C LYS A 160 -5.55 -15.11 -23.38
N LEU A 161 -4.27 -14.94 -23.73
CA LEU A 161 -3.86 -14.30 -24.99
C LEU A 161 -3.84 -15.25 -26.18
N LYS A 162 -3.74 -16.56 -25.94
CA LYS A 162 -3.60 -17.60 -26.98
C LYS A 162 -2.37 -17.38 -27.87
N MET A 163 -1.28 -16.91 -27.28
CA MET A 163 0.00 -16.66 -27.94
C MET A 163 1.06 -17.65 -27.47
N THR A 164 2.13 -17.82 -28.24
CA THR A 164 3.39 -18.39 -27.72
C THR A 164 4.12 -17.37 -26.85
N ARG A 165 5.16 -17.81 -26.14
CA ARG A 165 6.00 -16.89 -25.36
C ARG A 165 6.70 -15.90 -26.29
N LYS A 166 7.20 -16.36 -27.45
CA LYS A 166 7.83 -15.47 -28.45
C LYS A 166 6.88 -14.43 -29.01
N GLU A 167 5.65 -14.81 -29.35
CA GLU A 167 4.63 -13.88 -29.85
C GLU A 167 4.28 -12.82 -28.80
N ALA A 168 4.03 -13.22 -27.55
CA ALA A 168 3.75 -12.28 -26.47
C ALA A 168 4.94 -11.34 -26.20
N PHE A 169 6.16 -11.89 -26.18
CA PHE A 169 7.40 -11.14 -25.99
C PHE A 169 7.54 -10.04 -27.05
N ASP A 170 7.43 -10.39 -28.33
CA ASP A 170 7.57 -9.45 -29.44
C ASP A 170 6.43 -8.42 -29.48
N HIS A 171 5.20 -8.85 -29.17
CA HIS A 171 4.05 -7.97 -29.06
C HIS A 171 4.25 -6.87 -28.02
N TYR A 172 4.63 -7.24 -26.79
CA TYR A 172 4.84 -6.25 -25.72
C TYR A 172 6.04 -5.35 -25.98
N LEU A 173 7.14 -5.86 -26.54
CA LEU A 173 8.26 -4.99 -26.95
C LEU A 173 7.84 -3.99 -28.05
N GLY A 174 6.98 -4.41 -28.98
CA GLY A 174 6.41 -3.52 -29.99
C GLY A 174 5.58 -2.37 -29.39
N ILE A 175 4.81 -2.65 -28.33
CA ILE A 175 4.06 -1.64 -27.60
C ILE A 175 5.00 -0.67 -26.85
N VAL A 176 6.01 -1.21 -26.17
CA VAL A 176 7.00 -0.38 -25.45
C VAL A 176 7.71 0.57 -26.41
N LYS A 177 8.10 0.10 -27.60
CA LYS A 177 8.68 0.95 -28.65
C LYS A 177 7.75 2.06 -29.09
N GLN A 178 6.44 1.80 -29.25
CA GLN A 178 5.46 2.84 -29.56
C GLN A 178 5.37 3.91 -28.46
N ALA A 179 5.42 3.53 -27.19
CA ALA A 179 5.44 4.49 -26.09
C ALA A 179 6.70 5.38 -26.13
N LEU A 180 7.87 4.77 -26.39
CA LEU A 180 9.13 5.49 -26.55
C LEU A 180 9.11 6.46 -27.75
N GLU A 181 8.53 6.06 -28.88
CA GLU A 181 8.37 6.92 -30.07
C GLU A 181 7.54 8.18 -29.78
N VAL A 182 6.54 8.08 -28.91
CA VAL A 182 5.69 9.21 -28.47
C VAL A 182 6.39 10.04 -27.37
N GLY A 183 7.51 9.57 -26.82
CA GLY A 183 8.24 10.25 -25.76
C GLY A 183 7.67 10.00 -24.36
N ILE A 184 6.92 8.90 -24.17
CA ILE A 184 6.39 8.49 -22.87
C ILE A 184 7.34 7.49 -22.21
N ILE A 185 7.62 7.69 -20.92
CA ILE A 185 8.35 6.74 -20.09
C ILE A 185 7.46 5.51 -19.86
N PRO A 186 7.84 4.33 -20.36
CA PRO A 186 7.04 3.12 -20.16
C PRO A 186 7.25 2.55 -18.76
N ARG A 187 6.16 2.33 -18.02
CA ARG A 187 6.14 1.50 -16.81
C ARG A 187 5.57 0.13 -17.15
N CYS A 188 6.42 -0.86 -17.33
CA CYS A 188 6.05 -2.22 -17.72
C CYS A 188 5.58 -3.04 -16.52
N HIS A 189 4.31 -3.45 -16.52
CA HIS A 189 3.67 -4.19 -15.46
C HIS A 189 3.73 -5.68 -15.75
N LEU A 190 4.67 -6.39 -15.11
CA LEU A 190 4.83 -7.82 -15.28
C LEU A 190 3.71 -8.55 -14.51
N GLU A 191 2.53 -8.64 -15.14
CA GLU A 191 1.32 -9.25 -14.59
C GLU A 191 1.54 -10.73 -14.32
N ASP A 192 1.18 -11.15 -13.11
CA ASP A 192 1.22 -12.52 -12.62
C ASP A 192 2.64 -13.11 -12.51
N ILE A 193 3.63 -12.26 -12.19
CA ILE A 193 5.05 -12.64 -12.08
C ILE A 193 5.29 -13.78 -11.09
N THR A 194 4.46 -13.87 -10.04
CA THR A 194 4.58 -14.92 -9.02
C THR A 194 4.13 -16.30 -9.51
N ARG A 195 3.63 -16.41 -10.75
CA ARG A 195 3.35 -17.69 -11.43
C ARG A 195 4.06 -17.83 -12.77
N ALA A 196 4.98 -16.92 -13.09
CA ALA A 196 5.66 -16.88 -14.37
C ALA A 196 6.93 -17.73 -14.41
N ASP A 197 7.33 -18.13 -15.62
CA ASP A 197 8.66 -18.71 -15.83
C ASP A 197 9.72 -17.61 -15.71
N PHE A 198 10.32 -17.53 -14.53
CA PHE A 198 11.16 -16.41 -14.17
C PHE A 198 12.43 -16.33 -15.03
N TYR A 199 13.14 -17.45 -15.23
CA TYR A 199 14.36 -17.46 -16.02
C TYR A 199 14.10 -17.67 -17.52
N GLY A 200 12.99 -18.31 -17.88
CA GLY A 200 12.64 -18.58 -19.28
C GLY A 200 11.89 -17.44 -19.98
N PHE A 201 11.26 -16.51 -19.24
CA PHE A 201 10.50 -15.39 -19.83
C PHE A 201 10.80 -14.06 -19.15
N VAL A 202 10.66 -13.97 -17.82
CA VAL A 202 10.71 -12.69 -17.07
C VAL A 202 12.08 -12.02 -17.19
N VAL A 203 13.17 -12.73 -16.86
CA VAL A 203 14.53 -12.18 -16.94
C VAL A 203 14.92 -11.82 -18.38
N PRO A 204 14.72 -12.68 -19.39
CA PRO A 204 14.95 -12.32 -20.79
C PRO A 204 14.19 -11.06 -21.23
N PHE A 205 12.92 -10.93 -20.81
CA PHE A 205 12.10 -9.76 -21.17
C PHE A 205 12.60 -8.49 -20.49
N ALA A 206 12.91 -8.56 -19.20
CA ALA A 206 13.50 -7.44 -18.47
C ALA A 206 14.86 -7.01 -19.07
N MET A 207 15.71 -7.96 -19.48
CA MET A 207 16.96 -7.65 -20.19
C MET A 207 16.71 -6.92 -21.52
N ALA A 208 15.69 -7.33 -22.28
CA ALA A 208 15.31 -6.63 -23.51
C ALA A 208 14.80 -5.21 -23.24
N LEU A 209 13.99 -5.01 -22.18
CA LEU A 209 13.60 -3.67 -21.72
C LEU A 209 14.83 -2.84 -21.33
N LYS A 210 15.82 -3.42 -20.63
CA LYS A 210 17.05 -2.72 -20.28
C LYS A 210 17.84 -2.28 -21.52
N SER A 211 17.92 -3.13 -22.54
CA SER A 211 18.54 -2.77 -23.83
C SER A 211 17.83 -1.58 -24.47
N LEU A 212 16.50 -1.64 -24.58
CA LEU A 212 15.70 -0.54 -25.14
C LEU A 212 15.85 0.76 -24.34
N SER A 213 15.91 0.66 -23.01
CA SER A 213 16.15 1.80 -22.13
C SER A 213 17.51 2.44 -22.39
N ASN A 214 18.57 1.63 -22.56
CA ASN A 214 19.91 2.13 -22.88
C ASN A 214 19.99 2.73 -24.29
N GLU A 215 19.35 2.11 -25.27
CA GLU A 215 19.33 2.56 -26.68
C GLU A 215 18.57 3.88 -26.84
N SER A 216 17.43 4.03 -26.17
CA SER A 216 16.58 5.22 -26.23
C SER A 216 17.03 6.34 -25.28
N GLY A 217 17.80 6.03 -24.24
CA GLY A 217 18.11 6.94 -23.14
C GLY A 217 16.94 7.20 -22.18
N VAL A 218 15.81 6.50 -22.35
CA VAL A 218 14.60 6.66 -21.52
C VAL A 218 14.60 5.62 -20.39
N PRO A 219 14.33 6.01 -19.12
CA PRO A 219 14.37 5.09 -17.99
C PRO A 219 13.12 4.20 -17.89
N ILE A 220 13.06 3.12 -18.67
CA ILE A 220 11.94 2.17 -18.63
C ILE A 220 11.84 1.53 -17.24
N LYS A 221 10.65 1.60 -16.63
CA LYS A 221 10.38 1.02 -15.31
C LYS A 221 9.79 -0.38 -15.43
N VAL A 222 10.08 -1.24 -14.47
CA VAL A 222 9.56 -2.60 -14.35
C VAL A 222 8.84 -2.75 -13.02
N ARG A 223 7.53 -2.98 -13.07
CA ARG A 223 6.71 -3.28 -11.89
C ARG A 223 6.45 -4.79 -11.81
N ALA A 224 7.00 -5.44 -10.80
CA ALA A 224 6.73 -6.83 -10.47
C ALA A 224 5.35 -6.94 -9.81
N CYS A 225 4.39 -7.56 -10.49
CA CYS A 225 3.00 -7.63 -10.03
C CYS A 225 2.66 -9.01 -9.46
N ASP A 226 2.54 -9.11 -8.15
CA ASP A 226 1.95 -10.26 -7.47
C ASP A 226 0.42 -10.18 -7.50
N THR A 227 -0.10 -10.35 -8.71
CA THR A 227 -1.50 -10.14 -9.10
C THR A 227 -2.51 -10.87 -8.21
N MET A 228 -2.12 -12.04 -7.68
CA MET A 228 -2.99 -12.91 -6.87
C MET A 228 -2.50 -13.07 -5.42
N GLY A 229 -1.49 -12.30 -4.99
CA GLY A 229 -0.98 -12.35 -3.61
C GLY A 229 -0.22 -13.63 -3.24
N TYR A 230 0.39 -14.34 -4.19
CA TYR A 230 1.09 -15.61 -3.95
C TYR A 230 2.51 -15.46 -3.40
N GLY A 231 3.10 -14.27 -3.48
CA GLY A 231 4.46 -13.99 -3.07
C GLY A 231 4.72 -14.35 -1.60
N VAL A 232 5.92 -14.82 -1.31
CA VAL A 232 6.39 -15.14 0.04
C VAL A 232 7.81 -14.64 0.26
N THR A 233 8.14 -14.36 1.53
CA THR A 233 9.42 -13.78 1.97
C THR A 233 10.26 -14.76 2.79
N TYR A 234 9.89 -16.04 2.82
CA TYR A 234 10.62 -17.04 3.61
C TYR A 234 12.03 -17.24 3.04
N PRO A 235 13.09 -17.20 3.87
CA PRO A 235 14.44 -17.51 3.42
C PRO A 235 14.52 -18.89 2.74
N GLY A 236 15.10 -18.93 1.54
CA GLY A 236 15.21 -20.18 0.77
C GLY A 236 13.95 -20.60 0.00
N ALA A 237 12.88 -19.79 0.02
CA ALA A 237 11.73 -20.02 -0.85
C ALA A 237 12.15 -19.97 -2.32
N ALA A 238 11.62 -20.92 -3.10
CA ALA A 238 11.90 -21.03 -4.53
C ALA A 238 11.05 -20.06 -5.35
N LEU A 239 11.55 -19.73 -6.54
CA LEU A 239 10.76 -19.10 -7.59
C LEU A 239 9.65 -20.05 -8.07
N PRO A 240 8.51 -19.53 -8.57
CA PRO A 240 8.23 -18.11 -8.79
C PRO A 240 7.62 -17.37 -7.58
N ARG A 241 7.48 -18.00 -6.40
CA ARG A 241 6.85 -17.35 -5.23
C ARG A 241 7.79 -16.46 -4.41
N SER A 242 9.09 -16.62 -4.57
CA SER A 242 10.11 -15.91 -3.79
C SER A 242 10.19 -14.42 -4.15
N VAL A 243 9.71 -13.53 -3.27
CA VAL A 243 9.75 -12.07 -3.48
C VAL A 243 11.19 -11.59 -3.59
N GLN A 244 12.04 -12.02 -2.65
CA GLN A 244 13.46 -11.70 -2.66
C GLN A 244 14.16 -12.22 -3.92
N GLY A 245 13.80 -13.42 -4.39
CA GLY A 245 14.36 -14.00 -5.61
C GLY A 245 13.95 -13.22 -6.86
N ILE A 246 12.68 -12.77 -6.92
CA ILE A 246 12.17 -11.94 -8.03
C ILE A 246 12.92 -10.61 -8.08
N ILE A 247 12.94 -9.86 -6.98
CA ILE A 247 13.55 -8.53 -6.97
C ILE A 247 15.07 -8.62 -7.21
N PHE A 248 15.73 -9.58 -6.57
CA PHE A 248 17.15 -9.83 -6.83
C PHE A 248 17.39 -10.19 -8.30
N GLY A 249 16.55 -11.03 -8.92
CA GLY A 249 16.72 -11.39 -10.32
C GLY A 249 16.51 -10.23 -11.28
N LEU A 250 15.53 -9.35 -11.02
CA LEU A 250 15.34 -8.13 -11.82
C LEU A 250 16.52 -7.17 -11.67
N ASN A 251 17.01 -6.96 -10.45
CA ASN A 251 18.12 -6.03 -10.19
C ASN A 251 19.49 -6.58 -10.63
N HIS A 252 19.76 -7.86 -10.35
CA HIS A 252 21.07 -8.47 -10.54
C HIS A 252 21.20 -9.24 -11.85
N HIS A 253 20.20 -10.04 -12.25
CA HIS A 253 20.30 -10.79 -13.51
C HIS A 253 19.90 -9.95 -14.72
N ALA A 254 18.80 -9.20 -14.62
CA ALA A 254 18.37 -8.31 -15.69
C ALA A 254 19.01 -6.90 -15.65
N GLN A 255 19.80 -6.61 -14.60
CA GLN A 255 20.53 -5.35 -14.45
C GLN A 255 19.62 -4.10 -14.50
N ILE A 256 18.38 -4.24 -14.01
CA ILE A 256 17.45 -3.12 -13.87
C ILE A 256 17.87 -2.32 -12.62
N PRO A 257 18.16 -1.02 -12.76
CA PRO A 257 18.43 -0.13 -11.62
C PRO A 257 17.30 -0.16 -10.59
N SER A 258 17.64 0.01 -9.31
CA SER A 258 16.67 -0.09 -8.20
C SER A 258 15.53 0.93 -8.31
N GLU A 259 15.85 2.15 -8.74
CA GLU A 259 14.93 3.26 -8.98
C GLU A 259 13.93 2.99 -10.11
N GLN A 260 14.18 1.97 -10.94
CA GLN A 260 13.30 1.51 -12.02
C GLN A 260 12.50 0.25 -11.66
N ILE A 261 12.69 -0.31 -10.45
CA ILE A 261 11.96 -1.50 -10.00
C ILE A 261 10.88 -1.10 -8.99
N GLU A 262 9.65 -1.51 -9.28
CA GLU A 262 8.53 -1.41 -8.34
C GLU A 262 7.97 -2.79 -7.99
N TRP A 263 7.41 -2.93 -6.78
CA TRP A 263 6.62 -4.09 -6.37
C TRP A 263 5.16 -3.73 -6.13
N HIS A 264 4.25 -4.49 -6.74
CA HIS A 264 2.81 -4.34 -6.57
C HIS A 264 2.20 -5.67 -6.15
N GLY A 265 1.74 -5.74 -4.90
CA GLY A 265 1.22 -6.98 -4.32
C GLY A 265 -0.22 -6.86 -3.85
N HIS A 266 -1.02 -7.86 -4.17
CA HIS A 266 -2.34 -8.05 -3.60
C HIS A 266 -2.30 -8.82 -2.28
N ASN A 267 -3.36 -8.71 -1.50
CA ASN A 267 -3.41 -9.15 -0.11
C ASN A 267 -4.17 -10.47 0.13
N ASP A 268 -4.37 -11.31 -0.90
CA ASP A 268 -5.17 -12.54 -0.81
C ASP A 268 -4.69 -13.51 0.30
N PHE A 269 -3.39 -13.48 0.64
CA PHE A 269 -2.78 -14.31 1.69
C PHE A 269 -2.24 -13.52 2.89
N TYR A 270 -2.71 -12.29 3.15
CA TYR A 270 -2.26 -11.43 4.26
C TYR A 270 -0.75 -11.14 4.26
N LYS A 271 -0.14 -11.09 3.07
CA LYS A 271 1.31 -10.94 2.89
C LYS A 271 1.72 -9.63 2.22
N ALA A 272 0.77 -8.77 1.82
CA ALA A 272 1.05 -7.62 0.98
C ALA A 272 2.11 -6.68 1.59
N VAL A 273 1.94 -6.27 2.87
CA VAL A 273 2.91 -5.44 3.61
C VAL A 273 4.28 -6.11 3.68
N ASN A 274 4.34 -7.35 4.16
CA ASN A 274 5.62 -8.07 4.30
C ASN A 274 6.34 -8.25 2.96
N ASN A 275 5.59 -8.54 1.89
CA ASN A 275 6.13 -8.67 0.53
C ASN A 275 6.67 -7.31 0.04
N SER A 276 5.93 -6.21 0.24
CA SER A 276 6.41 -4.86 -0.08
C SER A 276 7.66 -4.46 0.69
N SER A 277 7.71 -4.67 2.01
CA SER A 277 8.91 -4.38 2.83
C SER A 277 10.12 -5.20 2.36
N ASN A 278 9.91 -6.47 2.00
CA ASN A 278 11.00 -7.29 1.46
C ASN A 278 11.42 -6.84 0.05
N ALA A 279 10.50 -6.34 -0.78
CA ALA A 279 10.89 -5.80 -2.08
C ALA A 279 11.88 -4.62 -1.92
N TRP A 280 11.63 -3.72 -0.96
CA TRP A 280 12.60 -2.69 -0.59
C TRP A 280 13.93 -3.29 -0.14
N LEU A 281 13.91 -4.22 0.82
CA LEU A 281 15.14 -4.83 1.36
C LEU A 281 16.00 -5.53 0.30
N TYR A 282 15.39 -6.06 -0.76
CA TYR A 282 16.09 -6.85 -1.77
C TYR A 282 16.41 -6.11 -3.07
N GLY A 283 16.07 -4.81 -3.17
CA GLY A 283 16.62 -3.94 -4.21
C GLY A 283 15.61 -3.17 -5.07
N ALA A 284 14.30 -3.22 -4.78
CA ALA A 284 13.33 -2.33 -5.40
C ALA A 284 13.31 -0.98 -4.66
N SER A 285 13.21 0.14 -5.37
CA SER A 285 12.98 1.43 -4.73
C SER A 285 11.50 1.71 -4.52
N GLY A 286 10.63 1.33 -5.45
CA GLY A 286 9.20 1.60 -5.37
C GLY A 286 8.38 0.43 -4.82
N VAL A 287 7.37 0.73 -4.00
CA VAL A 287 6.28 -0.21 -3.69
C VAL A 287 4.94 0.47 -3.95
N ASN A 288 4.04 -0.26 -4.59
CA ASN A 288 2.73 0.25 -4.94
C ASN A 288 1.74 -0.04 -3.83
N CYS A 289 1.01 1.00 -3.43
CA CYS A 289 0.05 0.92 -2.33
C CYS A 289 -1.29 1.55 -2.73
N THR A 290 -2.28 1.36 -1.89
CA THR A 290 -3.54 2.12 -1.91
C THR A 290 -3.88 2.58 -0.50
N MET A 291 -4.52 3.74 -0.39
CA MET A 291 -5.06 4.23 0.89
C MET A 291 -6.01 3.19 1.47
N LEU A 292 -5.82 2.80 2.73
CA LEU A 292 -6.61 1.76 3.42
C LEU A 292 -6.48 0.36 2.82
N GLY A 293 -5.50 0.14 1.93
CA GLY A 293 -5.26 -1.14 1.28
C GLY A 293 -6.38 -1.62 0.36
N ILE A 294 -7.30 -0.75 -0.06
CA ILE A 294 -8.42 -1.13 -0.94
C ILE A 294 -7.96 -1.51 -2.35
N GLY A 295 -8.79 -2.25 -3.07
CA GLY A 295 -8.53 -2.67 -4.45
C GLY A 295 -9.10 -4.06 -4.71
N GLU A 296 -8.72 -4.66 -5.84
CA GLU A 296 -9.31 -5.93 -6.27
C GLU A 296 -9.33 -7.00 -5.15
N ARG A 297 -10.46 -7.70 -5.02
CA ARG A 297 -10.69 -8.81 -4.08
C ARG A 297 -10.48 -8.42 -2.61
N THR A 298 -9.33 -8.76 -2.03
CA THR A 298 -8.94 -8.46 -0.64
C THR A 298 -8.01 -7.26 -0.54
N GLY A 299 -7.76 -6.58 -1.66
CA GLY A 299 -7.05 -5.32 -1.71
C GLY A 299 -5.56 -5.43 -2.02
N ASN A 300 -4.89 -4.28 -1.86
CA ASN A 300 -3.47 -4.06 -2.11
C ASN A 300 -2.70 -3.90 -0.80
N THR A 301 -1.40 -3.64 -0.88
CA THR A 301 -0.61 -3.15 0.25
C THR A 301 -1.21 -1.83 0.78
N PRO A 302 -1.59 -1.74 2.07
CA PRO A 302 -2.07 -0.50 2.66
C PRO A 302 -0.97 0.56 2.72
N LEU A 303 -1.27 1.75 2.20
CA LEU A 303 -0.33 2.87 2.11
C LEU A 303 0.11 3.32 3.51
N GLU A 304 -0.82 3.43 4.45
CA GLU A 304 -0.56 3.81 5.83
C GLU A 304 0.41 2.85 6.53
N ALA A 305 0.35 1.55 6.21
CA ALA A 305 1.28 0.57 6.75
C ALA A 305 2.69 0.82 6.22
N MET A 306 2.83 1.17 4.94
CA MET A 306 4.15 1.42 4.34
C MET A 306 4.79 2.73 4.82
N VAL A 307 4.02 3.72 5.27
CA VAL A 307 4.55 4.93 5.93
C VAL A 307 5.29 4.56 7.22
N PHE A 308 4.67 3.71 8.06
CA PHE A 308 5.32 3.26 9.30
C PHE A 308 6.43 2.22 9.04
N GLU A 309 6.30 1.35 8.05
CA GLU A 309 7.40 0.46 7.63
C GLU A 309 8.63 1.25 7.15
N TYR A 310 8.42 2.32 6.37
CA TYR A 310 9.49 3.23 5.99
C TYR A 310 10.20 3.79 7.23
N ALA A 311 9.44 4.34 8.18
CA ALA A 311 9.98 4.92 9.39
C ALA A 311 10.74 3.90 10.25
N GLN A 312 10.25 2.67 10.34
CA GLN A 312 10.94 1.58 11.04
C GLN A 312 12.27 1.20 10.36
N LEU A 313 12.32 1.15 9.03
CA LEU A 313 13.52 0.77 8.27
C LEU A 313 14.56 1.90 8.20
N LYS A 314 14.12 3.16 8.11
CA LYS A 314 15.00 4.33 7.93
C LYS A 314 15.28 5.10 9.21
N GLY A 315 14.48 4.90 10.27
CA GLY A 315 14.58 5.63 11.53
C GLY A 315 14.07 7.06 11.47
N THR A 316 13.35 7.44 10.43
CA THR A 316 12.87 8.80 10.13
C THR A 316 11.63 8.74 9.24
N LEU A 317 10.76 9.75 9.35
CA LEU A 317 9.63 9.94 8.42
C LEU A 317 10.05 10.69 7.14
N ASP A 318 11.25 11.24 7.09
CA ASP A 318 11.76 12.09 6.00
C ASP A 318 10.76 13.16 5.55
N GLY A 319 10.12 13.78 6.53
CA GLY A 319 9.16 14.86 6.34
C GLY A 319 7.73 14.41 6.01
N MET A 320 7.43 13.11 5.92
CA MET A 320 6.05 12.63 5.85
C MET A 320 5.26 13.09 7.08
N ASP A 321 3.99 13.47 6.86
CA ASP A 321 3.04 13.84 7.91
C ASP A 321 2.02 12.71 8.14
N PRO A 322 2.30 11.75 9.05
CA PRO A 322 1.41 10.61 9.27
C PRO A 322 0.07 11.00 9.90
N THR A 323 -0.09 12.22 10.44
CA THR A 323 -1.37 12.64 11.02
C THR A 323 -2.50 12.68 9.98
N VAL A 324 -2.13 12.91 8.71
CA VAL A 324 -3.04 12.89 7.55
C VAL A 324 -3.69 11.52 7.33
N ILE A 325 -3.11 10.42 7.85
CA ILE A 325 -3.71 9.08 7.77
C ILE A 325 -5.10 9.05 8.43
N THR A 326 -5.27 9.76 9.55
CA THR A 326 -6.55 9.87 10.25
C THR A 326 -7.55 10.72 9.46
N GLU A 327 -7.10 11.80 8.81
CA GLU A 327 -7.93 12.60 7.92
C GLU A 327 -8.44 11.78 6.73
N ILE A 328 -7.56 10.99 6.08
CA ILE A 328 -7.93 10.09 4.98
C ILE A 328 -8.97 9.07 5.45
N ALA A 329 -8.75 8.42 6.60
CA ALA A 329 -9.70 7.46 7.16
C ALA A 329 -11.08 8.09 7.42
N SER A 330 -11.09 9.27 8.03
CA SER A 330 -12.32 10.04 8.32
C SER A 330 -13.04 10.46 7.03
N TYR A 331 -12.30 10.94 6.01
CA TYR A 331 -12.85 11.29 4.72
C TYR A 331 -13.49 10.09 4.02
N TYR A 332 -12.83 8.93 4.06
CA TYR A 332 -13.38 7.69 3.52
C TYR A 332 -14.69 7.28 4.19
N GLU A 333 -14.79 7.40 5.53
CA GLU A 333 -16.01 7.06 6.28
C GLU A 333 -17.15 8.06 6.02
N HIS A 334 -16.89 9.36 6.09
CA HIS A 334 -17.95 10.37 6.08
C HIS A 334 -18.33 10.88 4.69
N GLU A 335 -17.35 11.12 3.82
CA GLU A 335 -17.58 11.74 2.50
C GLU A 335 -17.72 10.69 1.38
N ILE A 336 -17.08 9.54 1.53
CA ILE A 336 -17.15 8.47 0.52
C ILE A 336 -18.04 7.30 0.96
N GLY A 337 -18.42 7.23 2.24
CA GLY A 337 -19.29 6.17 2.76
C GLY A 337 -18.65 4.78 2.80
N TYR A 338 -17.31 4.69 2.87
CA TYR A 338 -16.60 3.43 3.06
C TYR A 338 -16.56 3.06 4.54
N LYS A 339 -16.95 1.84 4.88
CA LYS A 339 -16.92 1.37 6.28
C LYS A 339 -15.54 0.81 6.62
N VAL A 340 -14.78 1.52 7.45
CA VAL A 340 -13.50 1.02 7.96
C VAL A 340 -13.76 0.03 9.09
N ALA A 341 -13.14 -1.15 9.04
CA ALA A 341 -13.22 -2.08 10.16
C ALA A 341 -12.57 -1.44 11.40
N SER A 342 -13.29 -1.48 12.54
CA SER A 342 -12.88 -0.66 13.70
C SER A 342 -11.50 -0.99 14.25
N ASN A 343 -10.99 -2.20 14.02
CA ASN A 343 -9.70 -2.67 14.49
C ASN A 343 -8.64 -2.72 13.37
N THR A 344 -8.87 -2.09 12.22
CA THR A 344 -7.84 -1.97 11.18
C THR A 344 -6.65 -1.17 11.74
N PRO A 345 -5.40 -1.65 11.58
CA PRO A 345 -4.22 -0.94 12.06
C PRO A 345 -4.17 0.51 11.56
N PHE A 346 -3.78 1.45 12.43
CA PHE A 346 -3.59 2.89 12.17
C PHE A 346 -4.85 3.70 11.84
N VAL A 347 -5.86 3.10 11.21
CA VAL A 347 -7.03 3.81 10.64
C VAL A 347 -8.35 3.44 11.32
N GLY A 348 -8.45 2.26 11.93
CA GLY A 348 -9.67 1.80 12.59
C GLY A 348 -9.93 2.53 13.90
N LYS A 349 -11.16 2.98 14.16
CA LYS A 349 -11.50 3.74 15.38
C LYS A 349 -11.11 3.13 16.72
N ASN A 350 -10.90 1.82 16.76
CA ASN A 350 -10.56 1.05 17.95
C ASN A 350 -9.13 0.47 17.93
N PHE A 351 -8.25 0.86 16.99
CA PHE A 351 -6.95 0.20 16.84
C PHE A 351 -6.02 0.37 18.06
N ASN A 352 -6.16 1.47 18.81
CA ASN A 352 -5.41 1.80 20.02
C ASN A 352 -6.28 1.84 21.30
N VAL A 353 -7.47 1.22 21.26
CA VAL A 353 -8.39 1.16 22.42
C VAL A 353 -8.07 -0.06 23.28
N THR A 354 -7.86 0.15 24.58
CA THR A 354 -7.67 -0.94 25.55
C THR A 354 -8.92 -1.23 26.38
N ARG A 355 -9.15 -2.51 26.71
CA ARG A 355 -10.41 -2.99 27.32
C ARG A 355 -10.29 -3.61 28.70
N ALA A 356 -9.15 -4.21 29.02
CA ALA A 356 -8.97 -4.88 30.31
C ALA A 356 -8.75 -3.83 31.41
N GLY A 357 -9.40 -3.98 32.56
CA GLY A 357 -9.26 -3.05 33.69
C GLY A 357 -7.81 -2.90 34.17
N ILE A 358 -7.02 -3.98 34.10
CA ILE A 358 -5.57 -3.96 34.36
C ILE A 358 -4.79 -3.14 33.32
N HIS A 359 -5.24 -3.12 32.07
CA HIS A 359 -4.59 -2.33 31.03
C HIS A 359 -4.94 -0.85 31.15
N ALA A 360 -6.19 -0.54 31.53
CA ALA A 360 -6.62 0.83 31.80
C ALA A 360 -5.83 1.45 32.96
N ASP A 361 -5.64 0.71 34.06
CA ASP A 361 -4.80 1.15 35.18
C ASP A 361 -3.34 1.39 34.76
N GLY A 362 -2.78 0.53 33.90
CA GLY A 362 -1.45 0.75 33.34
C GLY A 362 -1.37 2.01 32.49
N LEU A 363 -2.31 2.20 31.55
CA LEU A 363 -2.37 3.38 30.69
C LEU A 363 -2.46 4.68 31.49
N LEU A 364 -3.26 4.69 32.57
CA LEU A 364 -3.39 5.83 33.48
C LEU A 364 -2.10 6.18 34.24
N LYS A 365 -1.21 5.20 34.46
CA LYS A 365 0.07 5.41 35.13
C LYS A 365 1.14 5.89 34.17
N ASN A 366 1.18 5.28 32.99
CA ASN A 366 2.07 5.66 31.90
C ASN A 366 1.52 5.06 30.60
N GLU A 367 1.24 5.92 29.63
CA GLU A 367 0.69 5.52 28.33
C GLU A 367 1.59 4.51 27.60
N GLU A 368 2.91 4.61 27.74
CA GLU A 368 3.89 3.70 27.09
C GLU A 368 3.72 2.23 27.47
N ILE A 369 3.03 1.92 28.57
CA ILE A 369 2.81 0.53 29.00
C ILE A 369 1.91 -0.22 27.99
N TYR A 370 0.93 0.47 27.40
CA TYR A 370 -0.06 -0.14 26.51
C TYR A 370 -0.30 0.63 25.20
N ASN A 371 0.33 1.79 25.01
CA ASN A 371 0.36 2.49 23.74
C ASN A 371 1.57 2.01 22.91
N ILE A 372 1.32 1.53 21.69
CA ILE A 372 2.35 0.86 20.86
C ILE A 372 3.48 1.83 20.41
N PHE A 373 3.12 3.10 20.24
CA PHE A 373 3.98 4.27 20.09
C PHE A 373 3.10 5.50 20.38
N ASP A 374 3.65 6.71 20.34
CA ASP A 374 2.90 7.96 20.55
C ASP A 374 1.84 8.21 19.44
N THR A 375 0.69 7.53 19.57
CA THR A 375 -0.40 7.56 18.59
C THR A 375 -1.11 8.92 18.53
N ASP A 376 -1.06 9.71 19.61
CA ASP A 376 -1.56 11.09 19.58
C ASP A 376 -0.68 11.93 18.65
N LYS A 377 0.64 11.92 18.86
CA LYS A 377 1.58 12.68 18.02
C LYS A 377 1.58 12.27 16.56
N PHE A 378 1.56 10.97 16.27
CA PHE A 378 1.76 10.48 14.90
C PHE A 378 0.46 10.27 14.12
N LEU A 379 -0.69 10.18 14.78
CA LEU A 379 -1.97 9.91 14.13
C LEU A 379 -3.09 10.86 14.58
N ASN A 380 -2.84 11.82 15.48
CA ASN A 380 -3.88 12.63 16.14
C ASN A 380 -4.95 11.74 16.79
N ARG A 381 -4.52 10.61 17.35
CA ARG A 381 -5.39 9.61 17.97
C ARG A 381 -4.79 9.16 19.30
N PRO A 382 -5.15 9.80 20.42
CA PRO A 382 -4.69 9.35 21.73
C PRO A 382 -5.22 7.96 22.05
N PRO A 383 -4.52 7.17 22.89
CA PRO A 383 -5.01 5.88 23.34
C PRO A 383 -6.27 6.08 24.19
N LEU A 384 -7.27 5.21 23.99
CA LEU A 384 -8.54 5.29 24.71
C LEU A 384 -8.78 4.03 25.56
N VAL A 385 -9.57 4.20 26.61
CA VAL A 385 -10.04 3.10 27.47
C VAL A 385 -11.51 2.82 27.16
N SER A 386 -11.84 1.58 26.79
CA SER A 386 -13.24 1.20 26.57
C SER A 386 -14.02 1.11 27.88
N ILE A 387 -15.29 1.52 27.86
CA ILE A 387 -16.18 1.44 29.02
C ILE A 387 -16.96 0.11 29.02
N SER A 388 -16.91 -0.60 30.14
CA SER A 388 -17.54 -1.91 30.38
C SER A 388 -18.21 -1.96 31.76
N ALA A 389 -18.87 -3.08 32.09
CA ALA A 389 -19.46 -3.33 33.41
C ALA A 389 -18.48 -3.18 34.58
N HIS A 390 -17.17 -3.34 34.32
CA HIS A 390 -16.12 -3.23 35.34
C HIS A 390 -15.46 -1.84 35.38
N SER A 391 -15.85 -0.92 34.50
CA SER A 391 -15.27 0.42 34.45
C SER A 391 -15.73 1.26 35.63
N GLY A 392 -14.78 1.65 36.49
CA GLY A 392 -15.04 2.59 37.57
C GLY A 392 -15.12 4.05 37.08
N LEU A 393 -15.49 4.95 38.00
CA LEU A 393 -15.59 6.40 37.72
C LEU A 393 -14.30 7.00 37.13
N ALA A 394 -13.13 6.54 37.57
CA ALA A 394 -11.85 6.99 37.04
C ALA A 394 -11.64 6.62 35.57
N GLY A 395 -12.09 5.43 35.16
CA GLY A 395 -12.04 5.00 33.75
C GLY A 395 -12.98 5.82 32.87
N ILE A 396 -14.17 6.18 33.38
CA ILE A 396 -15.12 7.05 32.68
C ILE A 396 -14.59 8.48 32.56
N ALA A 397 -14.03 9.05 33.63
CA ALA A 397 -13.41 10.37 33.59
C ALA A 397 -12.27 10.43 32.56
N HIS A 398 -11.41 9.42 32.55
CA HIS A 398 -10.34 9.32 31.56
C HIS A 398 -10.88 9.21 30.13
N TRP A 399 -11.89 8.36 29.90
CA TRP A 399 -12.52 8.27 28.59
C TRP A 399 -13.07 9.63 28.13
N VAL A 400 -13.78 10.39 28.98
CA VAL A 400 -14.28 11.73 28.63
C VAL A 400 -13.13 12.67 28.25
N ASN A 401 -12.09 12.75 29.09
CA ASN A 401 -10.98 13.66 28.86
C ASN A 401 -10.23 13.34 27.55
N SER A 402 -9.94 12.06 27.31
CA SER A 402 -9.19 11.62 26.13
C SER A 402 -10.04 11.70 24.85
N TYR A 403 -11.31 11.29 24.90
CA TYR A 403 -12.21 11.29 23.74
C TYR A 403 -12.50 12.71 23.24
N TYR A 404 -12.73 13.65 24.16
CA TYR A 404 -12.97 15.06 23.83
C TYR A 404 -11.70 15.92 23.78
N GLN A 405 -10.52 15.32 23.98
CA GLN A 405 -9.22 16.01 24.01
C GLN A 405 -9.22 17.25 24.93
N LEU A 406 -9.80 17.12 26.12
CA LEU A 406 -9.92 18.22 27.08
C LEU A 406 -8.54 18.60 27.62
N LYS A 407 -8.25 19.90 27.66
CA LYS A 407 -7.02 20.42 28.29
C LYS A 407 -7.07 20.22 29.80
N GLU A 408 -5.92 20.22 30.49
CA GLU A 408 -5.86 20.05 31.95
C GLU A 408 -6.81 20.98 32.73
N GLU A 409 -6.99 22.21 32.25
CA GLU A 409 -7.86 23.21 32.88
C GLU A 409 -9.36 22.89 32.73
N GLU A 410 -9.72 22.10 31.71
CA GLU A 410 -11.09 21.70 31.37
C GLU A 410 -11.36 20.22 31.70
N ALA A 411 -10.34 19.51 32.21
CA ALA A 411 -10.42 18.09 32.47
C ALA A 411 -11.42 17.77 33.59
N VAL A 412 -12.28 16.77 33.35
CA VAL A 412 -13.22 16.30 34.35
C VAL A 412 -12.58 15.27 35.27
N ASP A 413 -12.86 15.35 36.57
CA ASP A 413 -12.45 14.35 37.54
C ASP A 413 -13.51 13.25 37.73
N LYS A 414 -13.13 12.19 38.47
CA LYS A 414 -14.00 11.04 38.78
C LYS A 414 -15.26 11.38 39.58
N ASN A 415 -15.32 12.56 40.21
CA ASN A 415 -16.43 13.03 41.02
C ASN A 415 -17.32 14.04 40.27
N SER A 416 -16.94 14.43 39.06
CA SER A 416 -17.73 15.36 38.23
C SER A 416 -19.15 14.83 38.00
N ALA A 417 -20.10 15.76 37.91
CA ALA A 417 -21.51 15.42 37.75
C ALA A 417 -21.76 14.63 36.44
N LEU A 418 -21.05 14.98 35.37
CA LEU A 418 -21.08 14.28 34.10
C LEU A 418 -20.63 12.82 34.25
N VAL A 419 -19.46 12.59 34.86
CA VAL A 419 -18.90 11.24 35.06
C VAL A 419 -19.81 10.38 35.94
N CYS A 420 -20.39 10.95 37.00
CA CYS A 420 -21.33 10.24 37.87
C CYS A 420 -22.66 9.89 37.17
N ARG A 421 -23.11 10.70 36.20
CA ARG A 421 -24.30 10.42 35.40
C ARG A 421 -24.01 9.35 34.34
N LEU A 422 -22.86 9.46 33.65
CA LEU A 422 -22.39 8.44 32.73
C LEU A 422 -22.24 7.09 33.41
N LYS A 423 -21.67 7.03 34.63
CA LYS A 423 -21.54 5.77 35.37
C LYS A 423 -22.88 5.11 35.64
N ARG A 424 -23.89 5.88 36.05
CA ARG A 424 -25.24 5.36 36.30
C ARG A 424 -25.88 4.82 35.02
N PHE A 425 -25.72 5.52 33.90
CA PHE A 425 -26.17 5.05 32.60
C PHE A 425 -25.48 3.73 32.20
N VAL A 426 -24.15 3.68 32.30
CA VAL A 426 -23.36 2.48 32.03
C VAL A 426 -23.85 1.31 32.89
N ASP A 427 -23.99 1.50 34.20
CA ASP A 427 -24.45 0.46 35.12
C ASP A 427 -25.84 -0.05 34.75
N GLN A 428 -26.76 0.87 34.45
CA GLN A 428 -28.13 0.54 34.07
C GLN A 428 -28.19 -0.28 32.78
N GLU A 429 -27.37 0.02 31.79
CA GLU A 429 -27.31 -0.75 30.54
C GLU A 429 -26.84 -2.19 30.78
N PHE A 430 -25.83 -2.39 31.64
CA PHE A 430 -25.34 -3.72 32.00
C PHE A 430 -26.31 -4.49 32.91
N GLU A 431 -27.00 -3.83 33.83
CA GLU A 431 -28.08 -4.42 34.62
C GLU A 431 -29.25 -4.91 33.75
N GLN A 432 -29.50 -4.26 32.62
CA GLN A 432 -30.51 -4.66 31.63
C GLN A 432 -30.06 -5.82 30.71
N GLY A 433 -28.90 -6.41 30.98
CA GLY A 433 -28.42 -7.60 30.27
C GLY A 433 -27.56 -7.29 29.05
N ARG A 434 -27.01 -6.07 28.92
CA ARG A 434 -25.96 -5.79 27.94
C ARG A 434 -24.76 -6.71 28.19
N ILE A 435 -24.28 -7.37 27.14
CA ILE A 435 -23.11 -8.26 27.19
C ILE A 435 -21.86 -7.60 26.56
N GLY A 436 -22.05 -6.66 25.63
CA GLY A 436 -20.96 -5.96 24.94
C GLY A 436 -20.47 -4.70 25.68
N ILE A 437 -19.25 -4.26 25.36
CA ILE A 437 -18.75 -2.94 25.80
C ILE A 437 -19.63 -1.80 25.26
N MET A 438 -19.59 -0.65 25.92
CA MET A 438 -20.19 0.56 25.36
C MET A 438 -19.28 1.12 24.27
N SER A 439 -19.86 1.47 23.13
CA SER A 439 -19.14 2.17 22.07
C SER A 439 -18.99 3.65 22.40
N ASP A 440 -17.92 4.26 21.88
CA ASP A 440 -17.68 5.70 22.08
C ASP A 440 -18.85 6.55 21.55
N GLU A 441 -19.51 6.10 20.48
CA GLU A 441 -20.66 6.78 19.89
C GLU A 441 -21.89 6.74 20.81
N GLU A 442 -22.18 5.61 21.46
CA GLU A 442 -23.26 5.53 22.46
C GLU A 442 -23.00 6.46 23.64
N LEU A 443 -21.76 6.47 24.13
CA LEU A 443 -21.36 7.32 25.24
C LEU A 443 -21.41 8.81 24.84
N ALA A 444 -20.88 9.17 23.67
CA ALA A 444 -20.90 10.52 23.14
C ALA A 444 -22.34 11.02 22.91
N ASN A 445 -23.21 10.18 22.34
CA ASN A 445 -24.63 10.50 22.18
C ASN A 445 -25.32 10.74 23.54
N TYR A 446 -24.97 9.96 24.56
CA TYR A 446 -25.50 10.19 25.90
C TYR A 446 -24.93 11.47 26.54
N VAL A 447 -23.66 11.80 26.32
CA VAL A 447 -23.09 13.09 26.75
C VAL A 447 -23.83 14.26 26.10
N GLU A 448 -24.08 14.22 24.79
CA GLU A 448 -24.87 15.24 24.09
C GLU A 448 -26.31 15.31 24.59
N PHE A 449 -26.94 14.16 24.88
CA PHE A 449 -28.25 14.10 25.53
C PHE A 449 -28.23 14.77 26.92
N LEU A 450 -27.20 14.55 27.72
CA LEU A 450 -27.05 15.22 29.02
C LEU A 450 -26.86 16.73 28.86
N LYS A 451 -26.07 17.19 27.90
CA LYS A 451 -25.85 18.62 27.61
C LYS A 451 -27.15 19.32 27.22
N SER A 452 -27.91 18.71 26.30
CA SER A 452 -29.20 19.24 25.82
C SER A 452 -30.26 19.38 26.93
N ASN A 453 -30.10 18.65 28.04
CA ASN A 453 -30.99 18.68 29.22
C ASN A 453 -30.35 19.38 30.45
N GLY A 454 -29.44 20.34 30.23
CA GLY A 454 -28.88 21.17 31.30
C GLY A 454 -27.68 20.56 32.04
N GLY A 455 -26.96 19.60 31.44
CA GLY A 455 -25.65 19.15 31.90
C GLY A 455 -24.54 20.10 31.44
N VAL A 456 -23.73 20.59 32.37
CA VAL A 456 -22.51 21.36 32.07
C VAL A 456 -21.37 20.37 31.75
N LEU A 457 -20.51 20.71 30.80
CA LEU A 457 -19.21 20.04 30.59
C LEU A 457 -18.29 20.34 31.77
#